data_AF-A0AAN7IYI6-F1
#
_entry.id   AF-A0AAN7IYI6-F1
#
_cell.length_a   1.000
_cell.length_b   1.000
_cell.length_c   1.000
_cell.angle_alpha   90.00
_cell.angle_beta   90.00
_cell.angle_gamma   90.00
#
_symmetry.space_group_name_H-M   'P 1'
#
loop_
_entity.id
_entity.type
_entity.pdbx_description
1 polymer ?
#
loop_
_entity_poly.entity_id
_entity_poly.type
_entity_poly.pdbx_seq_one_letter_code
_entity_poly.pdbx_strand_id
1 'polypeptide(L)'
;MDPRLLEAIARNDKNTFINLVRENENFLEQRTDGSRSTVLHLASRFGHVKLVMEILKLRPMVAAENNKLETPLHEACSRGHTEVLKLLLEHNPWAACKLNADNQSAFFMACSHGHVDLVKLLLNQSWLVGLEDEGFDPTCLHVAASRGHTGR
;
A
#
# COMPACT_ATOMS: atom_id res chain seq x y z
N MET A 1 19.15 -1.19 -3.01
CA MET A 1 18.45 -2.39 -3.56
C MET A 1 19.17 -2.87 -4.81
N ASP A 2 19.34 -4.19 -4.99
CA ASP A 2 19.97 -4.80 -6.17
C ASP A 2 19.22 -4.37 -7.45
N PRO A 3 19.95 -3.90 -8.48
CA PRO A 3 19.35 -3.43 -9.72
C PRO A 3 18.48 -4.47 -10.42
N ARG A 4 18.86 -5.76 -10.39
CA ARG A 4 18.11 -6.85 -11.03
C ARG A 4 16.77 -7.08 -10.33
N LEU A 5 16.77 -7.00 -9.00
CA LEU A 5 15.55 -7.09 -8.20
C LEU A 5 14.61 -5.92 -8.51
N LEU A 6 15.17 -4.70 -8.55
CA LEU A 6 14.40 -3.49 -8.86
C LEU A 6 13.81 -3.55 -10.28
N GLU A 7 14.59 -3.99 -11.27
CA GLU A 7 14.16 -4.15 -12.66
C GLU A 7 13.06 -5.22 -12.80
N ALA A 8 13.21 -6.37 -12.11
CA ALA A 8 12.19 -7.42 -12.10
C ALA A 8 10.86 -6.91 -11.54
N ILE A 9 10.89 -6.15 -10.44
CA ILE A 9 9.68 -5.54 -9.86
C ILE A 9 9.09 -4.50 -10.82
N ALA A 10 9.91 -3.60 -11.36
CA ALA A 10 9.44 -2.54 -12.27
C ALA A 10 8.80 -3.07 -13.56
N ARG A 11 9.26 -4.23 -14.05
CA ARG A 11 8.71 -4.91 -15.24
C ARG A 11 7.57 -5.90 -14.93
N ASN A 12 7.18 -6.05 -13.66
CA ASN A 12 6.27 -7.10 -13.21
C ASN A 12 6.74 -8.52 -13.60
N ASP A 13 8.06 -8.74 -13.67
CA ASP A 13 8.63 -10.04 -14.02
C ASP A 13 8.69 -10.93 -12.77
N LYS A 14 7.58 -11.62 -12.54
CA LYS A 14 7.42 -12.59 -11.45
C LYS A 14 8.49 -13.68 -11.48
N ASN A 15 8.87 -14.18 -12.66
CA ASN A 15 9.76 -15.33 -12.75
C ASN A 15 11.18 -14.95 -12.35
N THR A 16 11.67 -13.82 -12.88
CA THR A 16 12.97 -13.27 -12.49
C THR A 16 12.98 -12.91 -11.00
N PHE A 17 11.92 -12.30 -10.48
CA PHE A 17 11.80 -12.01 -9.05
C PHE A 17 11.93 -13.28 -8.18
N ILE A 18 11.16 -14.33 -8.48
CA ILE A 18 11.19 -15.58 -7.71
C ILE A 18 12.54 -16.28 -7.81
N ASN A 19 13.18 -16.26 -8.98
CA ASN A 19 14.51 -16.84 -9.14
C ASN A 19 15.53 -16.10 -8.27
N LEU A 20 15.54 -14.77 -8.27
CA LEU A 20 16.41 -13.98 -7.40
C LEU A 20 16.17 -14.28 -5.93
N VAL A 21 14.91 -14.29 -5.47
CA VAL A 21 14.59 -14.58 -4.06
C VAL A 21 14.99 -16.00 -3.65
N ARG A 22 14.90 -16.98 -4.56
CA ARG A 22 15.40 -18.35 -4.33
C ARG A 22 16.93 -18.44 -4.26
N GLU A 23 17.64 -17.61 -5.01
CA GLU A 23 19.10 -17.51 -4.92
C GLU A 23 19.53 -16.95 -3.56
N ASN A 24 18.80 -15.95 -3.05
CA ASN A 24 19.11 -15.32 -1.77
C ASN A 24 17.87 -14.66 -1.13
N GLU A 25 17.39 -15.21 -0.02
CA GLU A 25 16.22 -14.67 0.69
C GLU A 25 16.40 -13.23 1.19
N ASN A 26 17.65 -12.78 1.39
CA ASN A 26 17.94 -11.40 1.81
C ASN A 26 17.45 -10.35 0.80
N PHE A 27 17.14 -10.72 -0.45
CA PHE A 27 16.50 -9.83 -1.42
C PHE A 27 15.17 -9.24 -0.88
N LEU A 28 14.40 -10.00 -0.10
CA LEU A 28 13.13 -9.52 0.44
C LEU A 28 13.31 -8.38 1.47
N GLU A 29 14.45 -8.34 2.15
CA GLU A 29 14.77 -7.33 3.18
C GLU A 29 15.40 -6.07 2.59
N GLN A 30 15.79 -6.10 1.32
CA GLN A 30 16.41 -4.96 0.67
C GLN A 30 15.46 -3.78 0.54
N ARG A 31 16.06 -2.60 0.66
CA ARG A 31 15.38 -1.31 0.54
C ARG A 31 16.02 -0.48 -0.56
N THR A 32 15.23 0.35 -1.21
CA THR A 32 15.74 1.37 -2.14
C THR A 32 16.53 2.43 -1.36
N ASP A 33 17.57 2.98 -1.97
CA ASP A 33 18.51 3.85 -1.25
C ASP A 33 17.89 5.21 -0.92
N GLY A 34 17.05 5.74 -1.81
CA GLY A 34 16.37 7.03 -1.63
C GLY A 34 15.13 6.94 -0.73
N SER A 35 14.13 6.16 -1.12
CA SER A 35 12.84 6.09 -0.42
C SER A 35 12.79 5.06 0.72
N ARG A 36 13.82 4.22 0.88
CA ARG A 36 13.81 3.08 1.82
C ARG A 36 12.63 2.12 1.60
N SER A 37 12.08 2.07 0.39
CA SER A 37 10.96 1.22 0.01
C SER A 37 11.38 -0.24 -0.09
N THR A 38 10.61 -1.15 0.49
CA THR A 38 10.79 -2.61 0.34
C THR A 38 10.23 -3.10 -0.99
N VAL A 39 10.47 -4.37 -1.32
CA VAL A 39 9.87 -5.01 -2.50
C VAL A 39 8.33 -4.93 -2.51
N LEU A 40 7.70 -5.03 -1.34
CA LEU A 40 6.24 -4.94 -1.21
C LEU A 40 5.73 -3.52 -1.45
N HIS A 41 6.46 -2.48 -1.00
CA HIS A 41 6.09 -1.09 -1.33
C HIS A 41 6.07 -0.85 -2.85
N LEU A 42 7.11 -1.34 -3.55
CA LEU A 42 7.24 -1.16 -4.99
C LEU A 42 6.17 -1.93 -5.76
N ALA A 43 5.96 -3.21 -5.42
CA ALA A 43 4.92 -4.03 -6.03
C ALA A 43 3.51 -3.43 -5.80
N SER A 44 3.26 -2.89 -4.59
CA SER A 44 2.01 -2.21 -4.26
C SER A 44 1.84 -0.90 -5.01
N ARG A 45 2.88 -0.06 -5.08
CA ARG A 45 2.89 1.20 -5.86
C ARG A 45 2.58 0.96 -7.34
N PHE A 46 3.12 -0.12 -7.92
CA PHE A 46 2.91 -0.45 -9.33
C PHE A 46 1.64 -1.28 -9.60
N GLY A 47 0.90 -1.69 -8.56
CA GLY A 47 -0.34 -2.44 -8.74
C GLY A 47 -0.11 -3.88 -9.21
N HIS A 48 1.06 -4.46 -8.95
CA HIS A 48 1.44 -5.78 -9.45
C HIS A 48 0.81 -6.89 -8.61
N VAL A 49 -0.49 -7.11 -8.75
CA VAL A 49 -1.30 -8.05 -7.93
C VAL A 49 -0.66 -9.43 -7.80
N LYS A 50 -0.23 -10.03 -8.91
CA LYS A 50 0.43 -11.36 -8.90
C LYS A 50 1.73 -11.36 -8.09
N LEU A 51 2.53 -10.30 -8.22
CA LEU A 51 3.78 -10.18 -7.50
C LEU A 51 3.53 -9.93 -6.01
N VAL A 52 2.54 -9.10 -5.67
CA VAL A 52 2.09 -8.88 -4.29
C VAL A 52 1.67 -10.20 -3.65
N MET A 53 0.83 -11.01 -4.30
CA MET A 53 0.43 -12.33 -3.78
C MET A 53 1.64 -13.23 -3.50
N GLU A 54 2.62 -13.29 -4.41
CA GLU A 54 3.82 -14.10 -4.18
C GLU A 54 4.69 -13.56 -3.04
N ILE A 55 4.87 -12.25 -2.94
CA ILE A 55 5.60 -11.62 -1.82
C ILE A 55 4.90 -11.91 -0.49
N LEU A 56 3.55 -11.87 -0.46
CA LEU A 56 2.76 -12.11 0.75
C LEU A 56 2.84 -13.56 1.26
N LYS A 57 2.98 -14.55 0.36
CA LYS A 57 3.20 -15.95 0.72
C LYS A 57 4.56 -16.22 1.37
N LEU A 58 5.52 -15.31 1.20
CA LEU A 58 6.89 -15.44 1.70
C LEU A 58 7.01 -14.81 3.10
N ARG A 59 7.98 -13.92 3.31
CA ARG A 59 8.14 -13.13 4.55
C ARG A 59 7.51 -11.74 4.36
N PRO A 60 6.19 -11.57 4.58
CA PRO A 60 5.50 -10.31 4.28
C PRO A 60 5.90 -9.19 5.24
N MET A 61 6.63 -8.19 4.73
CA MET A 61 6.88 -6.94 5.46
C MET A 61 5.71 -5.95 5.31
N VAL A 62 4.48 -6.38 5.61
CA VAL A 62 3.24 -5.59 5.40
C VAL A 62 3.14 -4.33 6.27
N ALA A 63 3.79 -4.34 7.42
CA ALA A 63 3.85 -3.19 8.33
C ALA A 63 5.13 -2.35 8.16
N ALA A 64 6.02 -2.70 7.22
CA ALA A 64 7.25 -1.93 7.02
C ALA A 64 6.95 -0.52 6.54
N GLU A 65 7.75 0.42 7.02
CA GLU A 65 7.64 1.83 6.70
C GLU A 65 8.80 2.28 5.81
N ASN A 66 8.49 3.07 4.79
CA ASN A 66 9.49 3.76 3.97
C ASN A 66 10.01 5.03 4.71
N ASN A 67 10.84 5.86 4.06
CA ASN A 67 11.39 7.07 4.70
C ASN A 67 10.35 8.17 5.01
N LYS A 68 9.14 8.07 4.48
CA LYS A 68 7.99 8.93 4.76
C LYS A 68 7.01 8.31 5.76
N LEU A 69 7.39 7.22 6.43
CA LEU A 69 6.52 6.44 7.30
C LEU A 69 5.30 5.83 6.57
N GLU A 70 5.34 5.75 5.24
CA GLU A 70 4.28 5.13 4.45
C GLU A 70 4.49 3.62 4.45
N THR A 71 3.39 2.86 4.55
CA THR A 71 3.36 1.40 4.41
C THR A 71 3.06 1.00 2.96
N PRO A 72 3.19 -0.28 2.56
CA PRO A 72 2.75 -0.72 1.24
C PRO A 72 1.28 -0.42 0.95
N LEU A 73 0.43 -0.32 1.98
CA LEU A 73 -0.97 0.04 1.82
C LEU A 73 -1.15 1.52 1.44
N HIS A 74 -0.34 2.43 1.99
CA HIS A 74 -0.31 3.84 1.57
C HIS A 74 0.00 3.95 0.08
N GLU A 75 1.00 3.21 -0.40
CA GLU A 75 1.38 3.19 -1.81
C GLU A 75 0.26 2.67 -2.72
N ALA A 76 -0.44 1.61 -2.31
CA ALA A 76 -1.60 1.08 -3.03
C ALA A 76 -2.76 2.09 -3.07
N CYS A 77 -3.11 2.70 -1.94
CA CYS A 77 -4.16 3.70 -1.84
C CYS A 77 -3.85 4.96 -2.64
N SER A 78 -2.62 5.49 -2.56
CA SER A 78 -2.18 6.66 -3.31
C SER A 78 -2.34 6.48 -4.82
N ARG A 79 -2.10 5.25 -5.30
CA ARG A 79 -2.10 4.91 -6.73
C ARG A 79 -3.40 4.30 -7.25
N GLY A 80 -4.38 4.05 -6.39
CA GLY A 80 -5.69 3.56 -6.83
C GLY A 80 -5.78 2.04 -7.01
N HIS A 81 -4.88 1.25 -6.42
CA HIS A 81 -4.79 -0.19 -6.67
C HIS A 81 -5.70 -1.01 -5.75
N THR A 82 -6.99 -1.08 -6.08
CA THR A 82 -8.04 -1.76 -5.28
C THR A 82 -7.73 -3.23 -4.96
N GLU A 83 -7.26 -4.01 -5.93
CA GLU A 83 -6.97 -5.44 -5.70
C GLU A 83 -5.75 -5.65 -4.80
N VAL A 84 -4.73 -4.80 -4.92
CA VAL A 84 -3.59 -4.82 -3.99
C VAL A 84 -4.05 -4.45 -2.58
N LEU A 85 -4.91 -3.45 -2.44
CA LEU A 85 -5.44 -3.06 -1.14
C LEU A 85 -6.16 -4.22 -0.44
N LYS A 86 -7.03 -4.95 -1.15
CA LYS A 86 -7.71 -6.14 -0.58
C LYS A 86 -6.71 -7.13 0.01
N LEU A 87 -5.71 -7.51 -0.79
CA LEU A 87 -4.66 -8.45 -0.37
C LEU A 87 -3.89 -7.97 0.87
N LEU A 88 -3.58 -6.67 0.94
CA LEU A 88 -2.86 -6.11 2.07
C LEU A 88 -3.72 -6.02 3.34
N LEU A 89 -5.00 -5.68 3.22
CA LEU A 89 -5.93 -5.62 4.37
C LEU A 89 -6.20 -6.99 4.99
N GLU A 90 -6.19 -8.06 4.19
CA GLU A 90 -6.28 -9.44 4.71
C GLU A 90 -5.12 -9.78 5.66
N HIS A 91 -3.96 -9.15 5.48
CA HIS A 91 -2.76 -9.39 6.31
C HIS A 91 -2.60 -8.38 7.43
N ASN A 92 -3.00 -7.12 7.23
CA ASN A 92 -2.90 -6.07 8.24
C ASN A 92 -3.99 -4.99 8.05
N PRO A 93 -5.20 -5.20 8.61
CA PRO A 93 -6.30 -4.26 8.44
C PRO A 93 -6.02 -2.89 9.07
N TRP A 94 -5.33 -2.85 10.22
CA TRP A 94 -5.03 -1.61 10.95
C TRP A 94 -4.05 -0.68 10.21
N ALA A 95 -3.34 -1.17 9.18
CA ALA A 95 -2.45 -0.33 8.38
C ALA A 95 -3.17 0.81 7.64
N ALA A 96 -4.49 0.72 7.45
CA ALA A 96 -5.27 1.73 6.74
C ALA A 96 -5.40 3.06 7.48
N CYS A 97 -5.36 3.02 8.82
CA CYS A 97 -5.49 4.18 9.69
C CYS A 97 -4.15 4.70 10.19
N LYS A 98 -3.07 3.95 9.99
CA LYS A 98 -1.72 4.39 10.34
C LYS A 98 -1.40 5.69 9.62
N LEU A 99 -0.87 6.66 10.36
CA LEU A 99 -0.46 7.95 9.82
C LEU A 99 0.98 7.87 9.31
N ASN A 100 1.21 8.46 8.14
CA ASN A 100 2.54 8.70 7.60
C ASN A 100 3.17 9.98 8.20
N ALA A 101 4.34 10.40 7.70
CA ALA A 101 5.05 11.58 8.17
C ALA A 101 4.29 12.91 7.96
N ASP A 102 3.32 12.94 7.05
CA ASP A 102 2.47 14.10 6.76
C ASP A 102 1.14 14.05 7.53
N ASN A 103 1.01 13.17 8.54
CA ASN A 103 -0.23 12.88 9.25
C ASN A 103 -1.37 12.41 8.33
N GLN A 104 -1.05 11.73 7.23
CA GLN A 104 -2.03 11.19 6.30
C GLN A 104 -2.10 9.68 6.44
N SER A 105 -3.31 9.15 6.57
CA SER A 105 -3.56 7.71 6.52
C SER A 105 -3.68 7.21 5.07
N ALA A 106 -3.54 5.91 4.86
CA ALA A 106 -3.80 5.31 3.55
C ALA A 106 -5.25 5.59 3.08
N PHE A 107 -6.21 5.62 4.01
CA PHE A 107 -7.58 6.04 3.71
C PHE A 107 -7.66 7.50 3.24
N PHE A 108 -6.95 8.43 3.90
CA PHE A 108 -6.86 9.82 3.48
C PHE A 108 -6.26 9.94 2.06
N MET A 109 -5.22 9.17 1.75
CA MET A 109 -4.62 9.16 0.41
C MET A 109 -5.62 8.71 -0.66
N ALA A 110 -6.42 7.67 -0.39
CA ALA A 110 -7.46 7.22 -1.31
C ALA A 110 -8.54 8.31 -1.54
N CYS A 111 -8.98 8.99 -0.48
CA CYS A 111 -9.96 10.08 -0.56
C CYS A 111 -9.41 11.28 -1.35
N SER A 112 -8.21 11.75 -0.99
CA SER A 112 -7.59 12.94 -1.58
C SER A 112 -7.25 12.79 -3.06
N HIS A 113 -7.02 11.56 -3.53
CA HIS A 113 -6.77 11.27 -4.95
C HIS A 113 -8.03 10.82 -5.71
N GLY A 114 -9.18 10.74 -5.04
CA GLY A 114 -10.47 10.45 -5.68
C GLY A 114 -10.69 9.00 -6.06
N HIS A 115 -10.02 8.06 -5.39
CA HIS A 115 -10.16 6.63 -5.66
C HIS A 115 -11.44 6.07 -5.03
N VAL A 116 -12.59 6.40 -5.63
CA VAL A 116 -13.93 6.13 -5.08
C VAL A 116 -14.13 4.67 -4.70
N ASP A 117 -13.68 3.72 -5.53
CA ASP A 117 -13.86 2.28 -5.26
C ASP A 117 -13.05 1.82 -4.03
N LEU A 118 -11.84 2.37 -3.84
CA LEU A 118 -11.02 2.13 -2.66
C LEU A 118 -11.67 2.72 -1.41
N VAL A 119 -12.21 3.93 -1.50
CA VAL A 119 -12.90 4.60 -0.40
C VAL A 119 -14.13 3.79 0.01
N LYS A 120 -14.97 3.37 -0.94
CA LYS A 120 -16.13 2.50 -0.68
C LYS A 120 -15.71 1.19 0.00
N LEU A 121 -14.64 0.56 -0.47
CA LEU A 121 -14.14 -0.68 0.09
C LEU A 121 -13.66 -0.50 1.53
N LEU A 122 -12.89 0.55 1.81
CA LEU A 122 -12.38 0.88 3.14
C LEU A 122 -13.52 1.25 4.11
N LEU A 123 -14.52 2.02 3.67
CA LEU A 123 -15.71 2.36 4.46
C LEU A 123 -16.57 1.14 4.84
N ASN A 124 -16.56 0.10 3.99
CA ASN A 124 -17.26 -1.15 4.28
C ASN A 124 -16.50 -2.07 5.26
N GLN A 125 -15.32 -1.68 5.73
CA GLN A 125 -14.58 -2.46 6.72
C GLN A 125 -15.10 -2.18 8.13
N SER A 126 -15.53 -3.23 8.82
CA SER A 126 -16.13 -3.14 10.17
C SER A 126 -15.23 -2.48 11.22
N TRP A 127 -13.91 -2.58 11.07
CA TRP A 127 -12.94 -1.93 11.96
C TRP A 127 -12.77 -0.43 11.70
N LEU A 128 -13.14 0.09 10.53
CA LEU A 128 -13.05 1.53 10.23
C LEU A 128 -14.27 2.28 10.80
N VAL A 129 -15.44 1.63 10.81
CA VAL A 129 -16.71 2.20 11.30
C VAL A 129 -16.67 2.50 12.81
N GLY A 130 -15.80 1.85 13.58
CA GLY A 130 -15.68 2.05 15.03
C GLY A 130 -14.72 3.17 15.47
N LEU A 131 -14.08 3.90 14.56
CA LEU A 131 -13.06 4.90 14.89
C LEU A 131 -13.62 6.32 15.09
N GLU A 132 -14.94 6.50 14.99
CA GLU A 132 -15.61 7.78 15.23
C GLU A 132 -15.26 8.39 16.60
N ASP A 133 -14.99 7.55 17.61
CA ASP A 133 -14.65 7.97 18.98
C ASP A 133 -13.13 8.17 19.22
N GLU A 134 -12.25 7.66 18.35
CA GLU A 134 -10.78 7.66 18.53
C GLU A 134 -10.07 8.71 17.66
N GLY A 135 -10.82 9.69 17.11
CA GLY A 135 -10.27 10.75 16.28
C GLY A 135 -10.22 10.43 14.79
N PHE A 136 -11.12 9.59 14.28
CA PHE A 136 -11.41 9.52 12.85
C PHE A 136 -11.80 10.90 12.36
N ASP A 137 -10.89 11.55 11.62
CA ASP A 137 -11.13 12.88 11.08
C ASP A 137 -11.88 12.76 9.74
N PRO A 138 -13.18 13.11 9.67
CA PRO A 138 -13.95 13.11 8.43
C PRO A 138 -13.41 14.13 7.41
N THR A 139 -12.39 14.93 7.76
CA THR A 139 -11.68 15.83 6.85
C THR A 139 -11.23 15.15 5.57
N CYS A 140 -10.88 13.87 5.57
CA CYS A 140 -10.53 13.17 4.31
C CYS A 140 -11.68 13.16 3.29
N LEU A 141 -12.94 12.97 3.73
CA LEU A 141 -14.12 13.02 2.86
C LEU A 141 -14.44 14.46 2.45
N HIS A 142 -14.24 15.44 3.33
CA HIS A 142 -14.33 16.86 2.97
C HIS A 142 -13.29 17.25 1.90
N VAL A 143 -12.06 16.74 1.99
CA VAL A 143 -11.00 16.93 1.00
C VAL A 143 -11.36 16.27 -0.34
N ALA A 144 -11.95 15.07 -0.32
CA ALA A 144 -12.46 14.43 -1.53
C ALA A 144 -13.55 15.30 -2.20
N ALA A 145 -14.50 15.79 -1.41
CA ALA A 145 -15.57 16.66 -1.90
C ALA A 145 -15.07 18.00 -2.44
N SER A 146 -14.12 18.65 -1.76
CA SER A 146 -13.53 19.93 -2.22
C SER A 146 -12.72 19.78 -3.50
N ARG A 147 -12.20 18.57 -3.78
CA ARG A 147 -11.53 18.21 -5.03
C ARG A 147 -12.48 17.69 -6.12
N GLY A 148 -13.80 17.67 -5.86
CA GLY A 148 -14.81 17.24 -6.82
C GLY A 148 -14.95 15.72 -6.97
N HIS A 149 -14.39 14.93 -6.05
CA HIS A 149 -14.46 13.46 -6.05
C HIS A 149 -15.77 12.96 -5.41
N THR A 150 -16.90 13.47 -5.86
CA THR A 150 -18.23 13.04 -5.43
C THR A 150 -18.64 11.83 -6.27
N GLY A 151 -18.47 10.62 -5.75
CA GLY A 151 -18.88 9.40 -6.45
C GLY A 151 -20.36 9.46 -6.80
N ARG A 152 -20.68 9.68 -8.08
CA ARG A 152 -22.03 9.61 -8.64
C ARG A 152 -22.33 8.21 -9.13
#